data_AF-A0A6M1R2T7-F1
#
_entry.id   AF-A0A6M1R2T7-F1
#
_cell.length_a   1.000
_cell.length_b   1.000
_cell.length_c   1.000
_cell.angle_alpha   90.00
_cell.angle_beta   90.00
_cell.angle_gamma   90.00
#
_symmetry.space_group_name_H-M   'P 1'
#
loop_
_entity.id
_entity.type
_entity.pdbx_description
1 polymer ?
#
loop_
_entity_poly.entity_id
_entity_poly.type
_entity_poly.pdbx_seq_one_letter_code
_entity_poly.pdbx_strand_id
1 'polypeptide(L)'
;MENLKKSFAIKAIVTAMSLTSSAAMATNFNYTNLEVGFTSNPSGLAGTGRLAFMDGAHFIVNASSQFEGDWLVSGGAGFHAPVNGFVDIHGDARIYSVKFPEDDKHDWGELAYGVNVGVKAWILPQIEANLLVGQIAFDSDDTRSVVELGGRFHSTDILSLGATYRANGLYKEQFYFDVLFNF
;
A
#
# COMPACT_ATOMS: atom_id res chain seq x y z
N MET A 1 31.74 -3.29 -37.01
CA MET A 1 30.57 -2.43 -37.36
C MET A 1 29.25 -2.87 -36.70
N GLU A 2 29.16 -4.08 -36.13
CA GLU A 2 27.91 -4.61 -35.56
C GLU A 2 27.53 -4.04 -34.18
N ASN A 3 28.53 -3.78 -33.33
CA ASN A 3 28.32 -3.26 -31.96
C ASN A 3 27.83 -1.80 -31.91
N LEU A 4 28.10 -1.02 -32.95
CA LEU A 4 27.67 0.39 -33.03
C LEU A 4 26.15 0.50 -33.27
N LYS A 5 25.58 -0.42 -34.07
CA LYS A 5 24.15 -0.47 -34.38
C LYS A 5 23.31 -0.91 -33.18
N LYS A 6 23.80 -1.86 -32.37
CA LYS A 6 23.16 -2.29 -31.12
C LYS A 6 23.09 -1.17 -30.09
N SER A 7 24.16 -0.39 -29.92
CA SER A 7 24.19 0.76 -28.99
C SER A 7 23.21 1.86 -29.40
N PHE A 8 23.08 2.12 -30.71
CA PHE A 8 22.14 3.12 -31.22
C PHE A 8 20.68 2.66 -31.09
N ALA A 9 20.39 1.38 -31.30
CA ALA A 9 19.06 0.81 -31.10
C ALA A 9 18.61 0.88 -29.63
N ILE A 10 19.52 0.58 -28.69
CA ILE A 10 19.24 0.68 -27.26
C ILE A 10 18.98 2.13 -26.85
N LYS A 11 19.80 3.08 -27.33
CA LYS A 11 19.59 4.51 -27.06
C LYS A 11 18.28 5.02 -27.68
N ALA A 12 17.92 4.55 -28.88
CA ALA A 12 16.66 4.91 -29.53
C ALA A 12 15.43 4.37 -28.78
N ILE A 13 15.51 3.16 -28.19
CA ILE A 13 14.44 2.60 -27.36
C ILE A 13 14.29 3.41 -26.05
N VAL A 14 15.40 3.77 -25.39
CA VAL A 14 15.38 4.59 -24.16
C VAL A 14 14.87 6.01 -24.43
N THR A 15 15.19 6.60 -25.59
CA THR A 15 14.67 7.91 -26.00
C THR A 15 13.19 7.83 -26.43
N ALA A 16 12.74 6.72 -27.03
CA ALA A 16 11.32 6.53 -27.36
C ALA A 16 10.44 6.36 -26.10
N MET A 17 10.98 5.75 -25.04
CA MET A 17 10.32 5.64 -23.72
C MET A 17 10.22 6.97 -22.96
N SER A 18 11.00 8.00 -23.34
CA SER A 18 10.92 9.33 -22.72
C SER A 18 10.03 10.32 -23.48
N LEU A 19 9.42 9.89 -24.59
CA LEU A 19 8.59 10.72 -25.47
C LEU A 19 7.10 10.36 -25.47
N THR A 20 6.66 9.43 -24.63
CA THR A 20 5.22 9.20 -24.42
C THR A 20 4.70 10.25 -23.46
N SER A 21 4.37 11.40 -24.04
CA SER A 21 3.45 12.40 -23.51
C SER A 21 2.35 11.75 -22.67
N SER A 22 2.17 12.28 -21.47
CA SER A 22 1.12 11.98 -20.48
C SER A 22 -0.27 11.91 -21.10
N ALA A 23 -0.62 10.77 -21.67
CA ALA A 23 -2.01 10.35 -21.71
C ALA A 23 -2.37 10.06 -20.25
N ALA A 24 -3.39 10.73 -19.73
CA ALA A 24 -4.04 10.31 -18.50
C ALA A 24 -4.53 8.87 -18.72
N MET A 25 -3.69 7.89 -18.36
CA MET A 25 -4.08 6.50 -18.32
C MET A 25 -5.05 6.39 -17.15
N ALA A 26 -6.23 5.82 -17.38
CA ALA A 26 -7.14 5.52 -16.29
C ALA A 26 -6.55 4.34 -15.49
N THR A 27 -6.47 4.49 -14.17
CA THR A 27 -6.16 3.36 -13.27
C THR A 27 -7.23 2.29 -13.43
N ASN A 28 -6.81 1.02 -13.52
CA ASN A 28 -7.72 -0.14 -13.43
C ASN A 28 -7.85 -0.65 -11.98
N PHE A 29 -7.37 0.13 -11.03
CA PHE A 29 -7.49 -0.11 -9.59
C PHE A 29 -8.34 0.97 -8.96
N ASN A 30 -9.24 0.58 -8.07
CA ASN A 30 -10.09 1.51 -7.34
C ASN A 30 -9.41 1.95 -6.03
N TYR A 31 -9.30 3.26 -5.81
CA TYR A 31 -8.75 3.90 -4.61
C TYR A 31 -9.81 4.61 -3.75
N THR A 32 -11.08 4.38 -4.05
CA THR A 32 -12.26 4.69 -3.24
C THR A 32 -12.86 3.37 -2.77
N ASN A 33 -12.43 2.94 -1.59
CA ASN A 33 -12.80 1.64 -1.07
C ASN A 33 -12.80 1.59 0.46
N LEU A 34 -13.47 0.58 0.97
CA LEU A 34 -13.45 0.20 2.37
C LEU A 34 -12.97 -1.24 2.48
N GLU A 35 -11.87 -1.42 3.19
CA GLU A 35 -11.25 -2.71 3.46
C GLU A 35 -11.47 -3.05 4.94
N VAL A 36 -11.94 -4.26 5.22
CA VAL A 36 -12.12 -4.76 6.59
C VAL A 36 -11.60 -6.19 6.67
N GLY A 37 -10.89 -6.51 7.74
CA GLY A 37 -10.20 -7.79 7.82
C GLY A 37 -9.70 -8.11 9.21
N PHE A 38 -9.01 -9.23 9.30
CA PHE A 38 -8.39 -9.72 10.53
C PHE A 38 -6.92 -10.01 10.34
N THR A 39 -6.16 -9.83 11.41
CA THR A 39 -4.73 -10.11 11.47
C THR A 39 -4.47 -11.38 12.28
N SER A 40 -3.39 -12.13 11.98
CA SER A 40 -3.10 -13.42 12.63
C SER A 40 -1.91 -13.40 13.61
N ASN A 41 -1.14 -12.31 13.69
CA ASN A 41 0.01 -12.20 14.58
C ASN A 41 0.48 -10.75 14.74
N PRO A 42 0.15 -10.04 15.83
CA PRO A 42 -0.84 -10.43 16.83
C PRO A 42 -2.24 -10.51 16.19
N SER A 43 -3.16 -11.22 16.85
CA SER A 43 -4.50 -11.39 16.29
C SER A 43 -5.39 -10.18 16.58
N GLY A 44 -6.13 -9.73 15.58
CA GLY A 44 -6.92 -8.52 15.70
C GLY A 44 -7.84 -8.27 14.52
N LEU A 45 -8.49 -7.11 14.54
CA LEU A 45 -9.30 -6.57 13.46
C LEU A 45 -8.65 -5.32 12.92
N ALA A 46 -8.69 -5.13 11.61
CA ALA A 46 -8.22 -3.91 10.97
C ALA A 46 -9.16 -3.49 9.85
N GLY A 47 -9.41 -2.19 9.77
CA GLY A 47 -10.17 -1.55 8.70
C GLY A 47 -9.39 -0.41 8.08
N THR A 48 -9.48 -0.29 6.76
CA THR A 48 -8.86 0.80 6.00
C THR A 48 -9.89 1.42 5.06
N GLY A 49 -10.15 2.72 5.22
CA GLY A 49 -10.92 3.51 4.27
C GLY A 49 -9.99 4.28 3.35
N ARG A 50 -10.29 4.28 2.04
CA ARG A 50 -9.62 5.09 1.04
C ARG A 50 -10.66 5.90 0.27
N LEU A 51 -10.35 7.17 0.02
CA LEU A 51 -11.24 8.09 -0.69
C LEU A 51 -10.43 8.89 -1.71
N ALA A 52 -10.61 8.61 -3.00
CA ALA A 52 -10.02 9.43 -4.05
C ALA A 52 -10.66 10.81 -4.07
N PHE A 53 -9.84 11.86 -4.04
CA PHE A 53 -10.31 13.25 -4.07
C PHE A 53 -9.89 13.99 -5.35
N MET A 54 -8.84 13.52 -6.02
CA MET A 54 -8.37 13.97 -7.33
C MET A 54 -7.82 12.78 -8.10
N ASP A 55 -7.62 12.95 -9.42
CA ASP A 55 -6.99 11.92 -10.22
C ASP A 55 -5.56 11.64 -9.71
N GLY A 56 -5.25 10.36 -9.48
CA GLY A 56 -3.96 9.95 -8.91
C GLY A 56 -3.76 10.25 -7.42
N ALA A 57 -4.75 10.74 -6.67
CA ALA A 57 -4.60 11.08 -5.24
C ALA A 57 -5.81 10.69 -4.38
N HIS A 58 -5.55 10.18 -3.17
CA HIS A 58 -6.57 9.70 -2.26
C HIS A 58 -6.20 9.92 -0.79
N PHE A 59 -7.21 10.07 0.06
CA PHE A 59 -7.04 9.99 1.51
C PHE A 59 -7.05 8.53 1.95
N ILE A 60 -6.30 8.25 3.02
CA ILE A 60 -6.26 6.92 3.64
C ILE A 60 -6.44 7.10 5.13
N VAL A 61 -7.38 6.36 5.71
CA VAL A 61 -7.56 6.23 7.15
C VAL A 61 -7.57 4.76 7.48
N ASN A 62 -6.79 4.36 8.47
CA ASN A 62 -6.73 2.99 8.94
C ASN A 62 -6.91 2.96 10.46
N ALA A 63 -7.65 1.97 10.93
CA ALA A 63 -7.81 1.68 12.34
C ALA A 63 -7.70 0.17 12.53
N SER A 64 -6.88 -0.25 13.47
CA SER A 64 -6.77 -1.65 13.87
C SER A 64 -6.77 -1.79 15.37
N SER A 65 -7.38 -2.86 15.85
CA SER A 65 -7.41 -3.24 17.25
C SER A 65 -6.98 -4.70 17.37
N GLN A 66 -5.98 -4.93 18.21
CA GLN A 66 -5.54 -6.26 18.57
C GLN A 66 -6.39 -6.77 19.73
N PHE A 67 -6.67 -8.07 19.77
CA PHE A 67 -7.47 -8.66 20.85
C PHE A 67 -6.77 -8.60 22.22
N GLU A 68 -5.46 -8.40 22.22
CA GLU A 68 -4.61 -8.25 23.41
C GLU A 68 -4.70 -6.85 24.04
N GLY A 69 -5.44 -5.91 23.43
CA GLY A 69 -5.75 -4.59 23.99
C GLY A 69 -5.10 -3.41 23.26
N ASP A 70 -4.17 -3.69 22.36
CA ASP A 70 -3.47 -2.67 21.56
C ASP A 70 -4.39 -2.10 20.50
N TRP A 71 -4.26 -0.80 20.25
CA TRP A 71 -4.91 -0.16 19.12
C TRP A 71 -3.93 0.71 18.35
N LEU A 72 -4.20 0.82 17.06
CA LEU A 72 -3.50 1.66 16.12
C LEU A 72 -4.50 2.41 15.27
N VAL A 73 -4.28 3.70 15.14
CA VAL A 73 -4.98 4.54 14.17
C VAL A 73 -3.94 5.23 13.32
N SER A 74 -4.16 5.27 12.01
CA SER A 74 -3.35 6.07 11.10
C SER A 74 -4.18 6.82 10.09
N GLY A 75 -3.66 7.95 9.66
CA GLY A 75 -4.30 8.83 8.69
C GLY A 75 -3.26 9.49 7.80
N GLY A 76 -3.61 9.69 6.53
CA GLY A 76 -2.68 10.26 5.58
C GLY A 76 -3.24 10.43 4.18
N ALA A 77 -2.32 10.66 3.25
CA ALA A 77 -2.62 10.82 1.84
C ALA A 77 -1.76 9.85 1.02
N GLY A 78 -2.34 9.33 -0.05
CA GLY A 78 -1.69 8.46 -1.00
C GLY A 78 -1.80 8.99 -2.42
N PHE A 79 -0.90 8.52 -3.26
CA PHE A 79 -0.90 8.75 -4.69
C PHE A 79 -0.91 7.42 -5.44
N HIS A 80 -1.40 7.45 -6.67
CA HIS A 80 -1.27 6.34 -7.61
C HIS A 80 -1.01 6.87 -9.02
N ALA A 81 -0.24 6.12 -9.79
CA ALA A 81 0.15 6.45 -11.14
C ALA A 81 0.11 5.17 -11.99
N PRO A 82 -0.81 5.08 -12.96
CA PRO A 82 -0.86 3.96 -13.89
C PRO A 82 0.36 3.94 -14.80
N VAL A 83 1.06 2.81 -14.81
CA VAL A 83 2.19 2.56 -15.72
C VAL A 83 1.68 2.02 -17.05
N ASN A 84 0.71 1.11 -16.98
CA ASN A 84 0.00 0.55 -18.12
C ASN A 84 -1.38 0.03 -17.66
N GLY A 85 -2.17 -0.55 -18.57
CA GLY A 85 -3.52 -1.05 -18.26
C GLY A 85 -3.59 -2.19 -17.22
N PHE A 86 -2.46 -2.77 -16.82
CA PHE A 86 -2.39 -3.88 -15.88
C PHE A 86 -1.56 -3.56 -14.63
N VAL A 87 -0.82 -2.45 -14.60
CA VAL A 87 0.17 -2.14 -13.56
C VAL A 87 0.06 -0.69 -13.13
N ASP A 88 -0.03 -0.49 -11.82
CA ASP A 88 -0.02 0.80 -11.16
C ASP A 88 1.11 0.88 -10.14
N ILE A 89 1.76 2.04 -10.08
CA ILE A 89 2.63 2.41 -8.96
C ILE A 89 1.78 3.21 -7.98
N HIS A 90 1.90 2.93 -6.70
CA HIS A 90 1.20 3.68 -5.66
C HIS A 90 2.13 3.97 -4.49
N GLY A 91 1.76 4.93 -3.68
CA GLY A 91 2.49 5.23 -2.46
C GLY A 91 1.65 6.07 -1.53
N ASP A 92 2.10 6.18 -0.29
CA ASP A 92 1.39 6.93 0.73
C ASP A 92 2.32 7.46 1.81
N ALA A 93 1.89 8.56 2.41
CA ALA A 93 2.47 9.11 3.62
C ALA A 93 1.39 9.13 4.70
N ARG A 94 1.67 8.52 5.85
CA ARG A 94 0.72 8.35 6.95
C ARG A 94 1.35 8.74 8.28
N ILE A 95 0.53 9.29 9.16
CA ILE A 95 0.85 9.48 10.57
C ILE A 95 0.13 8.38 11.34
N TYR A 96 0.84 7.73 12.25
CA TYR A 96 0.38 6.64 13.09
C TYR A 96 0.33 7.12 14.54
N SER A 97 -0.73 6.75 15.24
CA SER A 97 -0.86 6.83 16.68
C SER A 97 -1.08 5.41 17.18
N VAL A 98 -0.15 4.93 18.01
CA VAL A 98 -0.14 3.55 18.50
C VAL A 98 -0.15 3.56 20.03
N LYS A 99 -1.00 2.75 20.64
CA LYS A 99 -0.99 2.54 22.08
C LYS A 99 -0.56 1.10 22.39
N PHE A 100 0.62 0.96 22.99
CA PHE A 100 1.11 -0.30 23.55
C PHE A 100 0.76 -0.39 25.05
N PRO A 101 0.31 -1.54 25.56
CA PRO A 101 -0.17 -1.70 26.94
C PRO A 101 0.95 -1.76 28.00
N GLU A 102 2.23 -1.85 27.63
CA GLU A 102 3.34 -1.91 28.58
C GLU A 102 3.91 -0.54 29.01
N ASP A 103 3.42 0.58 28.45
CA ASP A 103 3.90 1.92 28.81
C ASP A 103 2.82 2.76 29.55
N ASP A 104 2.82 2.62 30.87
CA ASP A 104 2.02 3.38 31.86
C ASP A 104 2.36 4.89 31.94
N LYS A 105 2.90 5.52 30.88
CA LYS A 105 3.45 6.90 30.96
C LYS A 105 2.94 7.93 29.94
N HIS A 106 2.11 7.57 28.96
CA HIS A 106 1.50 8.58 28.07
C HIS A 106 0.06 8.24 27.68
N ASP A 107 -0.88 9.11 28.06
CA ASP A 107 -2.32 9.00 27.76
C ASP A 107 -2.65 9.05 26.25
N TRP A 108 -1.70 9.44 25.38
CA TRP A 108 -1.91 9.74 23.96
C TRP A 108 -1.25 8.78 22.96
N GLY A 109 -0.53 7.75 23.42
CA GLY A 109 0.20 6.81 22.55
C GLY A 109 1.44 7.42 21.87
N GLU A 110 2.28 6.59 21.25
CA GLU A 110 3.47 7.03 20.52
C GLU A 110 3.08 7.45 19.09
N LEU A 111 3.62 8.58 18.64
CA LEU A 111 3.43 9.09 17.29
C LEU A 111 4.53 8.58 16.37
N ALA A 112 4.15 8.11 15.19
CA ALA A 112 5.08 7.69 14.16
C ALA A 112 4.66 8.23 12.79
N TYR A 113 5.62 8.35 11.89
CA TYR A 113 5.42 8.80 10.52
C TYR A 113 5.91 7.73 9.58
N GLY A 114 5.10 7.36 8.59
CA GLY A 114 5.48 6.35 7.61
C GLY A 114 5.31 6.81 6.19
N VAL A 115 6.23 6.39 5.35
CA VAL A 115 6.20 6.57 3.90
C VAL A 115 6.32 5.21 3.24
N ASN A 116 5.41 4.95 2.31
CA ASN A 116 5.28 3.67 1.63
C ASN A 116 5.23 3.89 0.13
N VAL A 117 5.83 2.97 -0.63
CA VAL A 117 5.77 2.92 -2.09
C VAL A 117 5.60 1.48 -2.51
N GLY A 118 4.71 1.24 -3.45
CA GLY A 118 4.39 -0.09 -3.93
C GLY A 118 3.96 -0.13 -5.38
N VAL A 119 3.75 -1.36 -5.83
CA VAL A 119 3.28 -1.70 -7.16
C VAL A 119 2.10 -2.65 -7.04
N LYS A 120 1.09 -2.43 -7.85
CA LYS A 120 -0.04 -3.33 -8.05
C LYS A 120 -0.06 -3.79 -9.48
N ALA A 121 -0.32 -5.07 -9.67
CA ALA A 121 -0.36 -5.67 -10.99
C ALA A 121 -1.49 -6.69 -11.10
N TRP A 122 -2.24 -6.64 -12.18
CA TRP A 122 -3.15 -7.71 -12.59
C TRP A 122 -2.33 -8.89 -13.12
N ILE A 123 -2.33 -10.00 -12.39
CA ILE A 123 -1.66 -11.25 -12.80
C ILE A 123 -2.61 -12.08 -13.66
N LEU A 124 -3.90 -12.06 -13.31
CA LEU A 124 -5.02 -12.61 -14.08
C LEU A 124 -6.18 -11.60 -14.05
N PRO A 125 -7.19 -11.73 -14.93
CA PRO A 125 -8.32 -10.80 -14.97
C PRO A 125 -9.08 -10.61 -13.64
N GLN A 126 -8.97 -11.58 -12.72
CA GLN A 126 -9.59 -11.53 -11.40
C GLN A 126 -8.58 -11.60 -10.25
N ILE A 127 -7.27 -11.63 -10.54
CA ILE A 127 -6.22 -11.75 -9.52
C ILE A 127 -5.26 -10.57 -9.63
N GLU A 128 -5.24 -9.77 -8.58
CA GLU A 128 -4.28 -8.69 -8.35
C GLU A 128 -3.16 -9.19 -7.43
N ALA A 129 -1.93 -8.82 -7.73
CA ALA A 129 -0.80 -8.91 -6.82
C ALA A 129 -0.38 -7.49 -6.40
N ASN A 130 0.00 -7.35 -5.14
CA ASN A 130 0.50 -6.10 -4.56
C ASN A 130 1.84 -6.36 -3.88
N LEU A 131 2.79 -5.46 -4.09
CA LEU A 131 4.04 -5.40 -3.35
C LEU A 131 4.23 -3.97 -2.88
N LEU A 132 4.45 -3.78 -1.58
CA LEU A 132 4.70 -2.47 -0.98
C LEU A 132 5.93 -2.56 -0.08
N VAL A 133 6.75 -1.53 -0.14
CA VAL A 133 7.88 -1.33 0.76
C VAL A 133 7.77 0.05 1.37
N GLY A 134 8.18 0.18 2.62
CA GLY A 134 8.07 1.45 3.32
C GLY A 134 8.98 1.54 4.51
N GLN A 135 8.94 2.70 5.15
CA GLN A 135 9.63 2.96 6.39
C GLN A 135 8.70 3.72 7.32
N ILE A 136 8.72 3.34 8.58
CA ILE A 136 8.04 4.02 9.68
C ILE A 136 9.12 4.53 10.63
N ALA A 137 9.16 5.84 10.85
CA ALA A 137 10.03 6.50 11.80
C ALA A 137 9.22 6.89 13.04
N PHE A 138 9.73 6.54 14.21
CA PHE A 138 9.19 6.92 15.50
C PHE A 138 9.92 8.16 16.03
N ASP A 139 9.27 8.94 16.90
CA ASP A 139 9.88 10.12 17.53
C ASP A 139 11.12 9.74 18.38
N SER A 140 11.20 8.49 18.85
CA SER A 140 12.29 7.94 19.66
C SER A 140 13.54 7.51 18.86
N ASP A 141 13.80 8.10 17.68
CA ASP A 141 14.93 7.80 16.76
C ASP A 141 14.99 6.37 16.19
N ASP A 142 13.97 5.53 16.39
CA ASP A 142 13.91 4.18 15.83
C ASP A 142 13.20 4.19 14.47
N THR A 143 13.81 3.56 13.46
CA THR A 143 13.24 3.46 12.10
C THR A 143 13.03 2.00 11.73
N ARG A 144 11.80 1.66 11.35
CA ARG A 144 11.40 0.29 10.98
C ARG A 144 11.02 0.23 9.52
N SER A 145 11.65 -0.67 8.77
CA SER A 145 11.25 -0.97 7.40
C SER A 145 10.03 -1.89 7.38
N VAL A 146 9.07 -1.61 6.49
CA VAL A 146 7.88 -2.43 6.25
C VAL A 146 8.00 -3.04 4.86
N VAL A 147 7.68 -4.32 4.75
CA VAL A 147 7.50 -4.99 3.45
C VAL A 147 6.15 -5.70 3.47
N GLU A 148 5.33 -5.45 2.47
CA GLU A 148 4.03 -6.10 2.30
C GLU A 148 3.98 -6.78 0.94
N LEU A 149 3.58 -8.04 0.93
CA LEU A 149 3.31 -8.82 -0.27
C LEU A 149 1.91 -9.39 -0.15
N GLY A 150 1.04 -9.07 -1.10
CA GLY A 150 -0.35 -9.52 -1.06
C GLY A 150 -0.88 -9.95 -2.41
N GLY A 151 -1.95 -10.72 -2.34
CA GLY A 151 -2.78 -11.09 -3.48
C GLY A 151 -4.24 -10.81 -3.18
N ARG A 152 -5.00 -10.40 -4.19
CA ARG A 152 -6.42 -10.13 -4.08
C ARG A 152 -7.19 -10.76 -5.22
N PHE A 153 -8.24 -11.49 -4.86
CA PHE A 153 -9.21 -12.05 -5.80
C PHE A 153 -10.43 -11.13 -5.89
N HIS A 154 -10.72 -10.65 -7.10
CA HIS A 154 -11.86 -9.79 -7.39
C HIS A 154 -13.04 -10.65 -7.82
N SER A 155 -13.99 -10.85 -6.90
CA SER A 155 -15.18 -11.66 -7.15
C SER A 155 -16.18 -10.91 -8.03
N THR A 156 -16.34 -9.62 -7.75
CA THR A 156 -17.11 -8.67 -8.55
C THR A 156 -16.36 -7.33 -8.60
N ASP A 157 -16.85 -6.39 -9.41
CA ASP A 157 -16.28 -5.03 -9.45
C ASP A 157 -16.36 -4.30 -8.09
N ILE A 158 -17.29 -4.72 -7.23
CA ILE A 158 -17.55 -4.12 -5.92
C ILE A 158 -16.85 -4.89 -4.80
N LEU A 159 -16.71 -6.21 -4.90
CA LEU A 159 -16.26 -7.06 -3.80
C LEU A 159 -15.03 -7.88 -4.16
N SER A 160 -14.01 -7.76 -3.31
CA SER A 160 -12.74 -8.46 -3.46
C SER A 160 -12.27 -9.06 -2.13
N LEU A 161 -11.50 -10.15 -2.21
CA LEU A 161 -10.95 -10.88 -1.07
C LEU A 161 -9.43 -10.84 -1.15
N GLY A 162 -8.78 -10.35 -0.10
CA GLY A 162 -7.34 -10.17 -0.02
C GLY A 162 -6.67 -11.07 1.01
N ALA A 163 -5.43 -11.43 0.71
CA ALA A 163 -4.49 -11.97 1.68
C ALA A 163 -3.15 -11.26 1.51
N THR A 164 -2.68 -10.63 2.57
CA THR A 164 -1.44 -9.86 2.59
C THR A 164 -0.53 -10.40 3.69
N TYR A 165 0.71 -10.67 3.33
CA TYR A 165 1.80 -10.95 4.24
C TYR A 165 2.61 -9.68 4.46
N ARG A 166 2.75 -9.27 5.72
CA ARG A 166 3.57 -8.14 6.14
C ARG A 166 4.78 -8.67 6.90
N ALA A 167 5.96 -8.44 6.35
CA ALA A 167 7.24 -8.67 6.99
C ALA A 167 7.80 -7.35 7.50
N ASN A 168 8.13 -7.31 8.79
CA ASN A 168 8.64 -6.13 9.49
C ASN A 168 7.67 -4.92 9.48
N GLY A 169 8.01 -3.90 10.28
CA GLY A 169 7.19 -2.71 10.51
C GLY A 169 6.96 -2.49 11.99
N LEU A 170 5.69 -2.35 12.38
CA LEU A 170 5.26 -2.23 13.77
C LEU A 170 5.28 -3.59 14.50
N TYR A 171 5.13 -4.69 13.75
CA TYR A 171 5.17 -6.08 14.24
C TYR A 171 6.17 -6.91 13.40
N LYS A 172 6.66 -8.04 13.94
CA LYS A 172 7.69 -8.87 13.27
C LYS A 172 7.20 -9.52 11.98
N GLU A 173 6.10 -10.27 12.05
CA GLU A 173 5.50 -10.97 10.91
C GLU A 173 4.00 -11.07 11.12
N GLN A 174 3.21 -10.65 10.13
CA GLN A 174 1.75 -10.62 10.25
C GLN A 174 1.08 -11.03 8.94
N PHE A 175 0.07 -11.90 9.04
CA PHE A 175 -0.87 -12.13 7.95
C PHE A 175 -2.11 -11.29 8.16
N TYR A 176 -2.59 -10.66 7.08
CA TYR A 176 -3.82 -9.89 7.03
C TYR A 176 -4.74 -10.48 5.98
N PHE A 177 -5.94 -10.86 6.38
CA PHE A 177 -6.98 -11.35 5.50
C PHE A 177 -8.11 -10.34 5.48
N ASP A 178 -8.51 -9.92 4.29
CA ASP A 178 -9.40 -8.78 4.14
C ASP A 178 -10.48 -8.99 3.09
N VAL A 179 -11.56 -8.25 3.27
CA VAL A 179 -12.62 -8.04 2.29
C VAL A 179 -12.62 -6.57 1.94
N LEU A 180 -12.56 -6.28 0.64
CA LEU A 180 -12.54 -4.94 0.10
C LEU A 180 -13.85 -4.65 -0.64
N PHE A 181 -14.44 -3.51 -0.33
CA PHE A 181 -15.67 -2.99 -0.93
C PHE A 181 -15.35 -1.70 -1.69
N ASN A 182 -15.52 -1.71 -3.00
CA ASN A 182 -15.39 -0.53 -3.87
C ASN A 182 -16.71 0.24 -3.95
N PHE A 183 -16.64 1.57 -4.00
CA PHE A 183 -17.83 2.43 -4.16
C PHE A 183 -17.50 3.75 -4.85
#